data_AF-A0A532EWM4-F1
#
_entry.id   AF-A0A532EWM4-F1
#
_cell.length_a   1.000
_cell.length_b   1.000
_cell.length_c   1.000
_cell.angle_alpha   90.00
_cell.angle_beta   90.00
_cell.angle_gamma   90.00
#
_symmetry.space_group_name_H-M   'P 1'
#
loop_
_entity.id
_entity.type
_entity.pdbx_description
1 polymer ?
#
loop_
_entity_poly.entity_id
_entity_poly.type
_entity_poly.pdbx_seq_one_letter_code
_entity_poly.pdbx_strand_id
1 'polypeptide(L)'
;MRQIRQSALLFITLALTAAGCTTLPDVKPFADSTAGLAAAAGTHYREVASDVASLKAVQMLGEKDAVFQTRKKELEDTQRTFEKTDKNLDTLFAAMTTYSEKLASLVAAGKTGAESAQSLLDSVQGFAELASTSGFPVGAAADPITKGFKAIADEFTKMQAKNSLKDAIAAAEPGVKLVAEQFEVIYGEAINQAANGIRNNKRLAASDAAGPNIIGFNDNVEHNYNAYYRFLNSFVTNFDSQAPESFWRGFCRDKTGPCQAIMELEAVGLVEARMEAIRPIVEAYKAEIMSIETTLKHRRSTSKAVIKAVQAWALEHQKLRRSLEDGTSLSAFNLKAALIELGNLVGQKP
;
A
#
# COMPACT_ATOMS: atom_id res chain seq x y z
N MET A 1 -70.28 43.86 10.52
CA MET A 1 -69.63 43.01 9.49
C MET A 1 -68.27 43.59 9.05
N ARG A 2 -67.28 43.69 9.94
CA ARG A 2 -65.93 44.24 9.61
C ARG A 2 -64.73 43.43 10.15
N GLN A 3 -64.97 42.31 10.84
CA GLN A 3 -63.91 41.51 11.50
C GLN A 3 -63.48 40.23 10.76
N ILE A 4 -64.11 39.86 9.64
CA ILE A 4 -63.84 38.57 8.97
C ILE A 4 -62.74 38.69 7.88
N ARG A 5 -62.29 39.90 7.54
CA ARG A 5 -61.32 40.11 6.42
C ARG A 5 -59.84 40.16 6.80
N GLN A 6 -59.48 40.16 8.09
CA GLN A 6 -58.07 40.19 8.51
C GLN A 6 -57.47 38.80 8.80
N SER A 7 -58.28 37.76 8.97
CA SER A 7 -57.79 36.41 9.29
C SER A 7 -57.32 35.60 8.07
N ALA A 8 -57.66 36.02 6.84
CA ALA A 8 -57.30 35.29 5.62
C ALA A 8 -55.88 35.58 5.12
N LEU A 9 -55.27 36.72 5.50
CA LEU A 9 -53.92 37.09 5.06
C LEU A 9 -52.80 36.48 5.93
N LEU A 10 -53.13 35.99 7.14
CA LEU A 10 -52.17 35.36 8.05
C LEU A 10 -52.02 33.85 7.84
N PHE A 11 -52.93 33.21 7.09
CA PHE A 11 -52.86 31.78 6.76
C PHE A 11 -52.07 31.49 5.47
N ILE A 12 -51.82 32.49 4.61
CA ILE A 12 -51.09 32.29 3.34
C ILE A 12 -49.56 32.30 3.56
N THR A 13 -49.04 33.03 4.55
CA THR A 13 -47.61 33.04 4.90
C THR A 13 -47.13 31.77 5.60
N LEU A 14 -48.04 31.02 6.25
CA LEU A 14 -47.69 29.75 6.91
C LEU A 14 -47.74 28.53 5.97
N ALA A 15 -48.38 28.67 4.79
CA ALA A 15 -48.47 27.59 3.80
C ALA A 15 -47.26 27.51 2.84
N LEU A 16 -46.45 28.57 2.75
CA LEU A 16 -45.24 28.60 1.91
C LEU A 16 -43.98 28.02 2.57
N THR A 17 -44.02 27.69 3.87
CA THR A 17 -42.89 27.02 4.56
C THR A 17 -42.96 25.49 4.51
N ALA A 18 -44.09 24.90 4.09
CA ALA A 18 -44.29 23.45 4.12
C ALA A 18 -43.86 22.70 2.84
N ALA A 19 -43.65 23.40 1.71
CA ALA A 19 -43.40 22.77 0.41
C ALA A 19 -41.93 22.81 -0.08
N GLY A 20 -41.00 23.32 0.72
CA GLY A 20 -39.64 23.62 0.27
C GLY A 20 -38.49 22.85 0.93
N CYS A 21 -38.72 22.03 1.96
CA CYS A 21 -37.67 21.23 2.57
C CYS A 21 -37.42 19.98 1.71
N THR A 22 -36.74 20.16 0.57
CA THR A 22 -36.11 19.06 -0.14
C THR A 22 -35.24 18.29 0.86
N THR A 23 -35.48 16.99 0.98
CA THR A 23 -34.77 16.14 1.93
C THR A 23 -33.29 16.14 1.58
N LEU A 24 -32.46 16.80 2.40
CA LEU A 24 -31.01 16.77 2.24
C LEU A 24 -30.53 15.30 2.16
N PRO A 25 -29.58 14.98 1.25
CA PRO A 25 -29.10 13.61 1.07
C PRO A 25 -28.56 13.06 2.39
N ASP A 26 -28.67 11.75 2.60
CA ASP A 26 -27.98 11.11 3.73
C ASP A 26 -26.49 10.95 3.41
N VAL A 27 -25.63 11.60 4.20
CA VAL A 27 -24.16 11.57 4.03
C VAL A 27 -23.50 10.61 5.02
N LYS A 28 -24.25 10.03 5.96
CA LYS A 28 -23.71 9.05 6.91
C LYS A 28 -23.01 7.85 6.23
N PRO A 29 -23.54 7.26 5.14
CA PRO A 29 -22.86 6.17 4.45
C PRO A 29 -21.48 6.55 3.90
N PHE A 30 -21.27 7.81 3.51
CA PHE A 30 -19.98 8.31 3.06
C PHE A 30 -18.99 8.39 4.25
N ALA A 31 -19.41 8.97 5.38
CA ALA A 31 -18.59 9.03 6.59
C ALA A 31 -18.19 7.65 7.13
N ASP A 32 -19.16 6.74 7.25
CA ASP A 32 -18.91 5.37 7.72
C ASP A 32 -17.93 4.64 6.79
N SER A 33 -18.04 4.87 5.48
CA SER A 33 -17.13 4.29 4.49
C SER A 33 -15.72 4.90 4.58
N THR A 34 -15.59 6.20 4.83
CA THR A 34 -14.28 6.83 5.05
C THR A 34 -13.58 6.27 6.28
N ALA A 35 -14.31 6.05 7.38
CA ALA A 35 -13.77 5.40 8.57
C ALA A 35 -13.32 3.95 8.28
N GLY A 36 -14.09 3.21 7.49
CA GLY A 36 -13.71 1.87 7.01
C GLY A 36 -12.43 1.87 6.18
N LEU A 37 -12.26 2.89 5.30
CA LEU A 37 -11.04 3.08 4.51
C LEU A 37 -9.84 3.33 5.40
N ALA A 38 -9.96 4.28 6.34
CA ALA A 38 -8.92 4.62 7.30
C ALA A 38 -8.45 3.38 8.09
N ALA A 39 -9.41 2.58 8.61
CA ALA A 39 -9.11 1.38 9.36
C ALA A 39 -8.38 0.31 8.52
N ALA A 40 -8.85 0.07 7.29
CA ALA A 40 -8.25 -0.93 6.40
C ALA A 40 -6.84 -0.51 5.93
N ALA A 41 -6.68 0.74 5.53
CA ALA A 41 -5.39 1.29 5.11
C ALA A 41 -4.37 1.32 6.26
N GLY A 42 -4.80 1.74 7.46
CA GLY A 42 -3.96 1.72 8.66
C GLY A 42 -3.56 0.31 9.10
N THR A 43 -4.42 -0.68 8.91
CA THR A 43 -4.06 -2.09 9.15
C THR A 43 -2.99 -2.57 8.18
N HIS A 44 -3.20 -2.39 6.86
CA HIS A 44 -2.21 -2.74 5.86
C HIS A 44 -0.86 -2.06 6.11
N TYR A 45 -0.88 -0.77 6.45
CA TYR A 45 0.31 0.00 6.72
C TYR A 45 1.08 -0.52 7.94
N ARG A 46 0.40 -0.77 9.07
CA ARG A 46 1.02 -1.33 10.29
C ARG A 46 1.63 -2.71 10.07
N GLU A 47 1.03 -3.54 9.21
CA GLU A 47 1.62 -4.82 8.86
C GLU A 47 2.95 -4.65 8.09
N VAL A 48 3.01 -3.71 7.14
CA VAL A 48 4.27 -3.37 6.45
C VAL A 48 5.27 -2.75 7.42
N ALA A 49 4.83 -1.91 8.36
CA ALA A 49 5.67 -1.33 9.40
C ALA A 49 6.31 -2.43 10.26
N SER A 50 5.52 -3.43 10.65
CA SER A 50 5.97 -4.59 11.42
C SER A 50 7.01 -5.40 10.63
N ASP A 51 6.77 -5.64 9.34
CA ASP A 51 7.73 -6.30 8.45
C ASP A 51 9.05 -5.52 8.38
N VAL A 52 9.00 -4.19 8.20
CA VAL A 52 10.18 -3.31 8.16
C VAL A 52 10.93 -3.29 9.49
N ALA A 53 10.21 -3.28 10.62
CA ALA A 53 10.81 -3.35 11.96
C ALA A 53 11.51 -4.69 12.22
N SER A 54 10.95 -5.80 11.71
CA SER A 54 11.53 -7.14 11.87
C SER A 54 12.92 -7.27 11.22
N LEU A 55 13.21 -6.46 10.19
CA LEU A 55 14.50 -6.47 9.49
C LEU A 55 15.67 -6.04 10.39
N LYS A 56 15.41 -5.28 11.46
CA LYS A 56 16.45 -4.87 12.42
C LYS A 56 17.06 -6.06 13.16
N ALA A 57 16.28 -7.10 13.42
CA ALA A 57 16.76 -8.31 14.08
C ALA A 57 17.74 -9.10 13.20
N VAL A 58 17.56 -9.05 11.88
CA VAL A 58 18.38 -9.76 10.89
C VAL A 58 19.79 -9.17 10.77
N GLN A 59 19.95 -7.86 11.01
CA GLN A 59 21.23 -7.16 10.87
C GLN A 59 22.36 -7.64 11.81
N MET A 60 22.03 -8.32 12.91
CA MET A 60 23.03 -8.68 13.93
C MET A 60 24.02 -9.78 13.50
N LEU A 61 23.83 -10.41 12.33
CA LEU A 61 24.58 -11.60 11.93
C LEU A 61 25.81 -11.35 11.02
N GLY A 62 26.02 -10.14 10.47
CA GLY A 62 27.01 -9.90 9.39
C GLY A 62 27.93 -8.67 9.54
N GLU A 63 28.15 -8.18 10.76
CA GLU A 63 28.68 -6.83 11.04
C GLU A 63 30.08 -6.47 10.48
N LYS A 64 30.84 -7.44 9.95
CA LYS A 64 32.25 -7.26 9.54
C LYS A 64 32.49 -6.94 8.06
N ASP A 65 31.49 -7.01 7.19
CA ASP A 65 31.65 -6.80 5.74
C ASP A 65 31.15 -5.40 5.32
N ALA A 66 31.93 -4.70 4.48
CA ALA A 66 31.62 -3.35 4.00
C ALA A 66 30.29 -3.27 3.22
N VAL A 67 29.90 -4.36 2.55
CA VAL A 67 28.60 -4.50 1.89
C VAL A 67 27.46 -4.45 2.92
N PHE A 68 27.67 -4.98 4.13
CA PHE A 68 26.69 -4.89 5.22
C PHE A 68 26.53 -3.47 5.75
N GLN A 69 27.60 -2.67 5.84
CA GLN A 69 27.51 -1.30 6.36
C GLN A 69 26.70 -0.39 5.42
N THR A 70 26.89 -0.50 4.10
CA THR A 70 26.07 0.23 3.12
C THR A 70 24.60 -0.15 3.22
N ARG A 71 24.30 -1.45 3.28
CA ARG A 71 22.94 -1.98 3.38
C ARG A 71 22.29 -1.65 4.73
N LYS A 72 23.08 -1.57 5.80
CA LYS A 72 22.61 -1.14 7.11
C LYS A 72 22.06 0.27 7.04
N LYS A 73 22.80 1.17 6.43
CA LYS A 73 22.35 2.55 6.21
C LYS A 73 21.10 2.61 5.34
N GLU A 74 21.03 1.85 4.24
CA GLU A 74 19.83 1.77 3.40
C GLU A 74 18.60 1.29 4.17
N LEU A 75 18.76 0.31 5.07
CA LEU A 75 17.66 -0.16 5.92
C LEU A 75 17.25 0.91 6.94
N GLU A 76 18.22 1.54 7.62
CA GLU A 76 17.93 2.61 8.59
C GLU A 76 17.23 3.79 7.91
N ASP A 77 17.64 4.15 6.70
CA ASP A 77 17.01 5.21 5.89
C ASP A 77 15.60 4.79 5.46
N THR A 78 15.39 3.52 5.09
CA THR A 78 14.06 2.96 4.79
C THR A 78 13.15 3.01 6.02
N GLN A 79 13.65 2.58 7.19
CA GLN A 79 12.92 2.62 8.46
C GLN A 79 12.51 4.03 8.84
N ARG A 80 13.46 4.99 8.81
CA ARG A 80 13.18 6.40 9.12
C ARG A 80 12.17 7.01 8.16
N THR A 81 12.26 6.68 6.87
CA THR A 81 11.32 7.17 5.86
C THR A 81 9.92 6.59 6.09
N PHE A 82 9.85 5.32 6.46
CA PHE A 82 8.60 4.66 6.79
C PHE A 82 7.97 5.23 8.07
N GLU A 83 8.71 5.31 9.18
CA GLU A 83 8.22 5.90 10.44
C GLU A 83 7.70 7.34 10.29
N LYS A 84 8.34 8.14 9.43
CA LYS A 84 7.84 9.48 9.10
C LYS A 84 6.55 9.43 8.30
N THR A 85 6.46 8.52 7.34
CA THR A 85 5.25 8.33 6.52
C THR A 85 4.09 7.80 7.37
N ASP A 86 4.34 6.92 8.35
CA ASP A 86 3.33 6.35 9.26
C ASP A 86 2.49 7.43 9.94
N LYS A 87 3.19 8.34 10.62
CA LYS A 87 2.55 9.48 11.31
C LYS A 87 1.76 10.36 10.35
N ASN A 88 2.23 10.51 9.12
CA ASN A 88 1.55 11.32 8.10
C ASN A 88 0.28 10.65 7.62
N LEU A 89 0.31 9.34 7.43
CA LEU A 89 -0.85 8.59 6.97
C LEU A 89 -1.92 8.49 8.06
N ASP A 90 -1.53 8.25 9.31
CA ASP A 90 -2.47 8.28 10.43
C ASP A 90 -3.15 9.65 10.55
N THR A 91 -2.36 10.72 10.46
CA THR A 91 -2.88 12.09 10.50
C THR A 91 -3.79 12.39 9.31
N LEU A 92 -3.43 11.91 8.12
CA LEU A 92 -4.23 12.05 6.92
C LEU A 92 -5.57 11.30 7.00
N PHE A 93 -5.55 10.04 7.43
CA PHE A 93 -6.77 9.25 7.55
C PHE A 93 -7.68 9.76 8.67
N ALA A 94 -7.10 10.23 9.78
CA ALA A 94 -7.84 10.98 10.79
C ALA A 94 -8.47 12.23 10.19
N ALA A 95 -7.73 12.99 9.39
CA ALA A 95 -8.23 14.19 8.72
C ALA A 95 -9.40 13.90 7.77
N MET A 96 -9.29 12.85 6.94
CA MET A 96 -10.37 12.40 6.04
C MET A 96 -11.61 11.93 6.80
N THR A 97 -11.42 11.19 7.90
CA THR A 97 -12.50 10.67 8.74
C THR A 97 -13.25 11.82 9.40
N THR A 98 -12.52 12.70 10.11
CA THR A 98 -13.08 13.90 10.73
C THR A 98 -13.81 14.76 9.69
N TYR A 99 -13.21 14.98 8.52
CA TYR A 99 -13.86 15.72 7.43
C TYR A 99 -15.22 15.12 7.05
N SER A 100 -15.27 13.81 6.86
CA SER A 100 -16.49 13.12 6.42
C SER A 100 -17.55 13.10 7.53
N GLU A 101 -17.15 12.95 8.80
CA GLU A 101 -18.04 13.03 9.97
C GLU A 101 -18.61 14.43 10.17
N LYS A 102 -17.79 15.48 10.00
CA LYS A 102 -18.24 16.87 10.07
C LYS A 102 -19.22 17.19 8.94
N LEU A 103 -18.99 16.70 7.72
CA LEU A 103 -19.97 16.79 6.63
C LEU A 103 -21.30 16.11 6.99
N ALA A 104 -21.26 14.88 7.53
CA ALA A 104 -22.46 14.16 7.93
C ALA A 104 -23.22 14.89 9.04
N SER A 105 -22.51 15.41 10.03
CA SER A 105 -23.06 16.21 11.14
C SER A 105 -23.69 17.50 10.64
N LEU A 106 -23.03 18.19 9.71
CA LEU A 106 -23.50 19.41 9.08
C LEU A 106 -24.81 19.19 8.30
N VAL A 107 -24.89 18.11 7.54
CA VAL A 107 -26.10 17.73 6.81
C VAL A 107 -27.25 17.35 7.76
N ALA A 108 -26.95 16.61 8.82
CA ALA A 108 -27.93 16.26 9.84
C ALA A 108 -28.47 17.51 10.55
N ALA A 109 -27.59 18.45 10.88
CA ALA A 109 -27.96 19.72 11.49
C ALA A 109 -28.81 20.58 10.53
N GLY A 110 -28.47 20.60 9.24
CA GLY A 110 -29.31 21.26 8.22
C GLY A 110 -30.75 20.75 8.18
N LYS A 111 -31.01 19.50 8.61
CA LYS A 111 -32.37 18.94 8.75
C LYS A 111 -33.10 19.40 10.01
N THR A 112 -32.39 19.86 11.05
CA THR A 112 -32.98 20.22 12.35
C THR A 112 -33.19 21.73 12.58
N GLY A 113 -32.78 22.60 11.66
CA GLY A 113 -33.05 24.05 11.75
C GLY A 113 -32.04 24.80 12.63
N ALA A 114 -32.43 25.93 13.26
CA ALA A 114 -31.51 26.94 13.85
C ALA A 114 -30.47 26.45 14.88
N GLU A 115 -30.68 25.31 15.53
CA GLU A 115 -29.69 24.64 16.40
C GLU A 115 -28.42 24.19 15.62
N SER A 116 -28.51 24.15 14.30
CA SER A 116 -27.44 23.78 13.39
C SER A 116 -26.34 24.82 13.23
N ALA A 117 -26.61 26.10 13.50
CA ALA A 117 -25.61 27.15 13.32
C ALA A 117 -24.38 26.93 14.22
N GLN A 118 -24.58 26.49 15.47
CA GLN A 118 -23.49 26.19 16.41
C GLN A 118 -22.75 24.91 16.01
N SER A 119 -23.46 23.84 15.64
CA SER A 119 -22.82 22.59 15.16
C SER A 119 -22.01 22.82 13.87
N LEU A 120 -22.45 23.75 13.03
CA LEU A 120 -21.77 24.19 11.81
C LEU A 120 -20.51 25.02 12.16
N LEU A 121 -20.60 25.92 13.14
CA LEU A 121 -19.46 26.63 13.74
C LEU A 121 -18.41 25.66 14.33
N ASP A 122 -18.83 24.68 15.13
CA ASP A 122 -17.95 23.66 15.74
C ASP A 122 -17.35 22.70 14.68
N SER A 123 -18.04 22.55 13.55
CA SER A 123 -17.52 21.78 12.40
C SER A 123 -16.44 22.56 11.65
N VAL A 124 -16.65 23.87 11.45
CA VAL A 124 -15.68 24.79 10.84
C VAL A 124 -14.42 24.92 11.70
N GLN A 125 -14.55 25.04 13.03
CA GLN A 125 -13.41 25.05 13.94
C GLN A 125 -12.59 23.75 13.86
N GLY A 126 -13.26 22.60 13.78
CA GLY A 126 -12.60 21.31 13.56
C GLY A 126 -11.79 21.24 12.26
N PHE A 127 -12.16 22.00 11.22
CA PHE A 127 -11.36 22.11 9.99
C PHE A 127 -10.12 22.99 10.16
N ALA A 128 -10.23 24.10 10.90
CA ALA A 128 -9.09 24.94 11.24
C ALA A 128 -8.09 24.20 12.14
N GLU A 129 -8.59 23.38 13.06
CA GLU A 129 -7.79 22.43 13.83
C GLU A 129 -7.11 21.44 12.90
N LEU A 130 -7.84 20.79 11.99
CA LEU A 130 -7.28 19.89 10.97
C LEU A 130 -6.06 20.50 10.24
N ALA A 131 -6.13 21.77 9.88
CA ALA A 131 -5.07 22.47 9.16
C ALA A 131 -3.89 22.92 10.04
N SER A 132 -4.07 22.97 11.37
CA SER A 132 -3.08 23.46 12.34
C SER A 132 -2.46 22.34 13.19
N THR A 133 -3.23 21.30 13.54
CA THR A 133 -2.76 20.11 14.25
C THR A 133 -2.12 19.09 13.34
N SER A 134 -2.21 19.25 12.02
CA SER A 134 -1.78 18.21 11.10
C SER A 134 -0.30 17.87 11.16
N GLY A 135 0.53 18.63 11.88
CA GLY A 135 1.84 18.17 12.37
C GLY A 135 2.76 17.57 11.31
N PHE A 136 2.46 17.83 10.04
CA PHE A 136 3.03 17.12 8.92
C PHE A 136 4.52 17.47 8.94
N PRO A 137 5.41 16.49 9.14
CA PRO A 137 6.84 16.70 9.10
C PRO A 137 7.16 17.49 7.84
N VAL A 138 7.85 18.61 8.02
CA VAL A 138 8.23 19.51 6.94
C VAL A 138 9.06 18.70 5.94
N GLY A 139 8.45 18.37 4.81
CA GLY A 139 9.01 17.54 3.75
C GLY A 139 8.25 17.83 2.46
N ALA A 140 8.96 17.77 1.33
CA ALA A 140 8.43 18.21 0.03
C ALA A 140 7.09 17.57 -0.35
N ALA A 141 6.83 16.34 0.11
CA ALA A 141 5.62 15.61 -0.20
C ALA A 141 4.43 15.90 0.74
N ALA A 142 4.68 16.40 1.95
CA ALA A 142 3.60 16.66 2.92
C ALA A 142 2.94 18.05 2.75
N ASP A 143 3.65 18.98 2.11
CA ASP A 143 3.20 20.34 1.86
C ASP A 143 1.95 20.42 0.93
N PRO A 144 1.85 19.67 -0.18
CA PRO A 144 0.64 19.64 -1.02
C PRO A 144 -0.61 19.14 -0.29
N ILE A 145 -0.50 18.09 0.52
CA ILE A 145 -1.65 17.56 1.30
C ILE A 145 -2.11 18.56 2.35
N THR A 146 -1.16 19.15 3.08
CA THR A 146 -1.44 20.20 4.07
C THR A 146 -2.15 21.37 3.40
N LYS A 147 -1.67 21.81 2.23
CA LYS A 147 -2.32 22.86 1.42
C LYS A 147 -3.72 22.46 0.97
N GLY A 148 -3.94 21.19 0.62
CA GLY A 148 -5.25 20.66 0.26
C GLY A 148 -6.26 20.77 1.41
N PHE A 149 -5.92 20.27 2.60
CA PHE A 149 -6.80 20.39 3.77
C PHE A 149 -6.95 21.81 4.27
N LYS A 150 -5.89 22.62 4.20
CA LYS A 150 -5.98 24.05 4.51
C LYS A 150 -6.94 24.76 3.56
N ALA A 151 -6.88 24.48 2.26
CA ALA A 151 -7.82 25.05 1.29
C ALA A 151 -9.26 24.63 1.61
N ILE A 152 -9.51 23.37 1.98
CA ILE A 152 -10.82 22.91 2.47
C ILE A 152 -11.24 23.74 3.68
N ALA A 153 -10.38 23.84 4.71
CA ALA A 153 -10.66 24.55 5.95
C ALA A 153 -10.93 26.05 5.75
N ASP A 154 -10.13 26.71 4.91
CA ASP A 154 -10.27 28.13 4.58
C ASP A 154 -11.62 28.40 3.91
N GLU A 155 -12.06 27.51 3.01
CA GLU A 155 -13.37 27.64 2.35
C GLU A 155 -14.52 27.41 3.33
N PHE A 156 -14.44 26.40 4.21
CA PHE A 156 -15.44 26.21 5.27
C PHE A 156 -15.50 27.40 6.24
N THR A 157 -14.36 28.03 6.54
CA THR A 157 -14.28 29.23 7.39
C THR A 157 -14.93 30.45 6.72
N LYS A 158 -14.67 30.68 5.42
CA LYS A 158 -15.35 31.74 4.65
C LYS A 158 -16.86 31.51 4.55
N MET A 159 -17.30 30.26 4.55
CA MET A 159 -18.70 29.87 4.38
C MET A 159 -19.57 30.12 5.61
N GLN A 160 -18.98 30.28 6.80
CA GLN A 160 -19.67 30.81 7.98
C GLN A 160 -20.34 32.18 7.69
N ALA A 161 -19.92 32.86 6.62
CA ALA A 161 -20.51 34.11 6.15
C ALA A 161 -21.46 34.01 4.93
N LYS A 162 -21.60 32.85 4.26
CA LYS A 162 -22.30 32.73 2.94
C LYS A 162 -23.47 31.73 2.85
N ASN A 163 -23.89 31.10 3.95
CA ASN A 163 -25.20 30.43 4.12
C ASN A 163 -25.57 29.20 3.24
N SER A 164 -24.65 28.53 2.53
CA SER A 164 -25.02 27.40 1.65
C SER A 164 -24.04 26.20 1.70
N LEU A 165 -24.49 25.05 2.20
CA LEU A 165 -23.71 23.79 2.23
C LEU A 165 -23.16 23.38 0.86
N LYS A 166 -23.97 23.60 -0.18
CA LYS A 166 -23.61 23.31 -1.57
C LYS A 166 -22.33 24.02 -2.00
N ASP A 167 -22.22 25.30 -1.69
CA ASP A 167 -21.05 26.10 -2.07
C ASP A 167 -19.80 25.68 -1.28
N ALA A 168 -19.96 25.28 -0.01
CA ALA A 168 -18.87 24.77 0.82
C ALA A 168 -18.27 23.48 0.24
N ILE A 169 -19.11 22.52 -0.13
CA ILE A 169 -18.67 21.27 -0.75
C ILE A 169 -18.06 21.51 -2.14
N ALA A 170 -18.61 22.44 -2.92
CA ALA A 170 -18.02 22.85 -4.19
C ALA A 170 -16.62 23.47 -4.01
N ALA A 171 -16.46 24.34 -3.02
CA ALA A 171 -15.20 25.00 -2.73
C ALA A 171 -14.15 24.04 -2.14
N ALA A 172 -14.56 22.97 -1.47
CA ALA A 172 -13.68 21.92 -0.96
C ALA A 172 -13.16 20.94 -2.05
N GLU A 173 -13.84 20.84 -3.20
CA GLU A 173 -13.53 19.87 -4.27
C GLU A 173 -12.06 19.92 -4.73
N PRO A 174 -11.43 21.09 -4.97
CA PRO A 174 -10.01 21.16 -5.34
C PRO A 174 -9.07 20.56 -4.29
N GLY A 175 -9.35 20.81 -3.00
CA GLY A 175 -8.54 20.27 -1.90
C GLY A 175 -8.70 18.76 -1.77
N VAL A 176 -9.91 18.24 -1.90
CA VAL A 176 -10.21 16.80 -1.91
C VAL A 176 -9.49 16.09 -3.05
N LYS A 177 -9.53 16.68 -4.26
CA LYS A 177 -8.82 16.16 -5.43
C LYS A 177 -7.31 16.15 -5.21
N LEU A 178 -6.75 17.25 -4.68
CA LEU A 178 -5.32 17.34 -4.38
C LEU A 178 -4.88 16.28 -3.37
N VAL A 179 -5.68 16.03 -2.32
CA VAL A 179 -5.41 14.96 -1.34
C VAL A 179 -5.35 13.60 -2.03
N ALA A 180 -6.30 13.28 -2.90
CA ALA A 180 -6.32 11.99 -3.59
C ALA A 180 -5.14 11.82 -4.57
N GLU A 181 -4.77 12.86 -5.31
CA GLU A 181 -3.62 12.84 -6.23
C GLU A 181 -2.29 12.68 -5.48
N GLN A 182 -2.13 13.40 -4.37
CA GLN A 182 -0.89 13.37 -3.59
C GLN A 182 -0.78 12.10 -2.72
N PHE A 183 -1.91 11.52 -2.32
CA PHE A 183 -1.94 10.24 -1.63
C PHE A 183 -1.29 9.13 -2.45
N GLU A 184 -1.59 9.05 -3.75
CA GLU A 184 -0.99 8.06 -4.65
C GLU A 184 0.54 8.14 -4.65
N VAL A 185 1.08 9.35 -4.75
CA VAL A 185 2.52 9.59 -4.75
C VAL A 185 3.13 9.17 -3.43
N ILE A 186 2.63 9.72 -2.31
CA ILE A 186 3.23 9.49 -0.98
C ILE A 186 3.10 8.03 -0.56
N TYR A 187 1.89 7.48 -0.65
CA TYR A 187 1.61 6.13 -0.20
C TYR A 187 2.27 5.09 -1.12
N GLY A 188 2.17 5.30 -2.44
CA GLY A 188 2.74 4.40 -3.43
C GLY A 188 4.26 4.35 -3.35
N GLU A 189 4.93 5.49 -3.25
CA GLU A 189 6.39 5.54 -3.11
C GLU A 189 6.87 4.91 -1.80
N ALA A 190 6.24 5.24 -0.67
CA ALA A 190 6.63 4.71 0.63
C ALA A 190 6.47 3.17 0.70
N ILE A 191 5.34 2.64 0.21
CA ILE A 191 5.14 1.18 0.17
C ILE A 191 6.13 0.51 -0.79
N ASN A 192 6.42 1.11 -1.95
CA ASN A 192 7.39 0.54 -2.88
C ASN A 192 8.82 0.54 -2.32
N GLN A 193 9.23 1.61 -1.64
CA GLN A 193 10.52 1.68 -0.96
C GLN A 193 10.60 0.64 0.16
N ALA A 194 9.59 0.54 1.02
CA ALA A 194 9.51 -0.48 2.07
C ALA A 194 9.55 -1.90 1.51
N ALA A 195 8.75 -2.18 0.46
CA ALA A 195 8.72 -3.47 -0.22
C ALA A 195 10.11 -3.85 -0.78
N ASN A 196 10.81 -2.91 -1.40
CA ASN A 196 12.16 -3.14 -1.90
C ASN A 196 13.17 -3.35 -0.75
N GLY A 197 13.05 -2.60 0.34
CA GLY A 197 13.85 -2.79 1.55
C GLY A 197 13.65 -4.18 2.17
N ILE A 198 12.40 -4.61 2.33
CA ILE A 198 12.03 -5.96 2.80
C ILE A 198 12.62 -7.02 1.88
N ARG A 199 12.42 -6.86 0.56
CA ARG A 199 12.97 -7.78 -0.44
C ARG A 199 14.48 -7.93 -0.26
N ASN A 200 15.21 -6.83 -0.34
CA ASN A 200 16.67 -6.86 -0.38
C ASN A 200 17.24 -7.43 0.93
N ASN A 201 16.68 -7.07 2.08
CA ASN A 201 17.13 -7.57 3.37
C ASN A 201 16.76 -9.04 3.61
N LYS A 202 15.54 -9.47 3.28
CA LYS A 202 15.16 -10.88 3.44
C LYS A 202 15.92 -11.80 2.46
N ARG A 203 16.15 -11.35 1.21
CA ARG A 203 17.00 -12.08 0.25
C ARG A 203 18.43 -12.21 0.77
N LEU A 204 18.97 -11.16 1.38
CA LEU A 204 20.28 -11.20 2.03
C LEU A 204 20.31 -12.18 3.19
N ALA A 205 19.33 -12.12 4.09
CA ALA A 205 19.22 -13.06 5.22
C ALA A 205 19.19 -14.52 4.76
N ALA A 206 18.37 -14.81 3.73
CA ALA A 206 18.26 -16.14 3.16
C ALA A 206 19.57 -16.58 2.48
N SER A 207 20.25 -15.64 1.82
CA SER A 207 21.56 -15.82 1.20
C SER A 207 22.66 -16.11 2.24
N ASP A 208 22.69 -15.37 3.35
CA ASP A 208 23.63 -15.56 4.45
C ASP A 208 23.39 -16.90 5.16
N ALA A 209 22.13 -17.26 5.39
CA ALA A 209 21.75 -18.55 5.98
C ALA A 209 22.13 -19.74 5.09
N ALA A 210 22.08 -19.57 3.77
CA ALA A 210 22.54 -20.57 2.81
C ALA A 210 24.07 -20.66 2.72
N GLY A 211 24.77 -19.57 3.02
CA GLY A 211 26.22 -19.46 3.01
C GLY A 211 26.81 -19.12 1.62
N PRO A 212 28.07 -18.65 1.57
CA PRO A 212 28.68 -18.05 0.38
C PRO A 212 28.75 -18.99 -0.83
N ASN A 213 28.86 -20.30 -0.58
CA ASN A 213 28.96 -21.32 -1.62
C ASN A 213 27.63 -21.55 -2.37
N ILE A 214 26.48 -21.27 -1.73
CA ILE A 214 25.16 -21.47 -2.34
C ILE A 214 24.80 -20.29 -3.25
N ILE A 215 25.22 -19.06 -2.91
CA ILE A 215 24.91 -17.84 -3.67
C ILE A 215 25.53 -17.92 -5.07
N GLY A 216 26.85 -18.17 -5.13
CA GLY A 216 27.56 -18.32 -6.41
C GLY A 216 27.11 -19.53 -7.21
N PHE A 217 26.61 -20.57 -6.54
CA PHE A 217 25.98 -21.71 -7.20
C PHE A 217 24.63 -21.31 -7.81
N ASN A 218 23.71 -20.67 -7.07
CA ASN A 218 22.35 -20.35 -7.53
C ASN A 218 22.33 -19.33 -8.69
N ASP A 219 23.17 -18.29 -8.65
CA ASP A 219 23.26 -17.31 -9.74
C ASP A 219 23.78 -17.92 -11.05
N ASN A 220 24.48 -19.05 -10.94
CA ASN A 220 24.99 -19.82 -12.06
C ASN A 220 24.37 -21.21 -12.15
N VAL A 221 23.26 -21.52 -11.46
CA VAL A 221 22.77 -22.90 -11.33
C VAL A 221 22.49 -23.48 -12.70
N GLU A 222 21.81 -22.72 -13.56
CA GLU A 222 21.51 -23.15 -14.92
C GLU A 222 22.79 -23.32 -15.75
N HIS A 223 23.77 -22.42 -15.61
CA HIS A 223 25.05 -22.53 -16.31
C HIS A 223 25.89 -23.73 -15.81
N ASN A 224 25.95 -23.94 -14.50
CA ASN A 224 26.69 -25.02 -13.84
C ASN A 224 26.04 -26.38 -14.09
N TYR A 225 24.71 -26.47 -14.01
CA TYR A 225 23.98 -27.68 -14.38
C TYR A 225 24.11 -27.96 -15.87
N ASN A 226 24.01 -26.96 -16.74
CA ASN A 226 24.21 -27.16 -18.17
C ASN A 226 25.65 -27.55 -18.50
N ALA A 227 26.65 -26.98 -17.83
CA ALA A 227 28.05 -27.38 -17.99
C ALA A 227 28.29 -28.82 -17.49
N TYR A 228 27.72 -29.17 -16.34
CA TYR A 228 27.78 -30.50 -15.76
C TYR A 228 27.07 -31.54 -16.63
N TYR A 229 25.86 -31.28 -17.11
CA TYR A 229 25.14 -32.18 -18.01
C TYR A 229 25.78 -32.25 -19.40
N ARG A 230 26.39 -31.18 -19.91
CA ARG A 230 27.19 -31.25 -21.15
C ARG A 230 28.41 -32.14 -20.95
N PHE A 231 29.07 -32.04 -19.81
CA PHE A 231 30.18 -32.91 -19.43
C PHE A 231 29.70 -34.37 -19.32
N LEU A 232 28.64 -34.67 -18.57
CA LEU A 232 28.05 -36.01 -18.47
C LEU A 232 27.58 -36.57 -19.83
N ASN A 233 26.87 -35.76 -20.63
CA ASN A 233 26.42 -36.19 -21.96
C ASN A 233 27.60 -36.48 -22.88
N SER A 234 28.74 -35.79 -22.73
CA SER A 234 29.95 -36.14 -23.50
C SER A 234 30.49 -37.54 -23.17
N PHE A 235 30.21 -38.09 -21.98
CA PHE A 235 30.46 -39.49 -21.65
C PHE A 235 29.45 -40.43 -22.31
N VAL A 236 28.16 -40.06 -22.33
CA VAL A 236 27.07 -40.94 -22.78
C VAL A 236 26.92 -40.97 -24.32
N THR A 237 26.96 -39.83 -25.00
CA THR A 237 26.73 -39.77 -26.46
C THR A 237 27.92 -40.29 -27.27
N ASN A 238 29.10 -40.36 -26.67
CA ASN A 238 30.25 -41.03 -27.26
C ASN A 238 30.40 -42.47 -26.78
N PHE A 239 29.51 -42.99 -25.93
CA PHE A 239 29.57 -44.35 -25.36
C PHE A 239 29.16 -45.42 -26.38
N ASP A 240 30.11 -45.94 -27.15
CA ASP A 240 29.91 -47.12 -27.98
C ASP A 240 30.21 -48.41 -27.19
N SER A 241 29.17 -49.07 -26.70
CA SER A 241 29.30 -50.34 -25.95
C SER A 241 30.03 -51.46 -26.72
N GLN A 242 30.20 -51.34 -28.04
CA GLN A 242 30.94 -52.29 -28.87
C GLN A 242 32.34 -51.81 -29.28
N ALA A 243 32.71 -50.57 -28.93
CA ALA A 243 34.04 -50.09 -29.20
C ALA A 243 35.08 -50.89 -28.40
N PRO A 244 36.20 -51.30 -29.04
CA PRO A 244 37.25 -52.08 -28.38
C PRO A 244 37.81 -51.31 -27.18
N GLU A 245 38.20 -52.03 -26.12
CA GLU A 245 38.68 -51.48 -24.85
C GLU A 245 39.74 -50.35 -25.01
N SER A 246 40.54 -50.40 -26.09
CA SER A 246 41.52 -49.37 -26.46
C SER A 246 40.94 -48.00 -26.81
N PHE A 247 39.68 -47.92 -27.25
CA PHE A 247 38.97 -46.67 -27.54
C PHE A 247 38.65 -45.91 -26.24
N TRP A 248 38.29 -46.66 -25.19
CA TRP A 248 38.09 -46.16 -23.83
C TRP A 248 39.40 -45.79 -23.12
N ARG A 249 40.53 -46.37 -23.55
CA ARG A 249 41.87 -46.03 -23.03
C ARG A 249 42.34 -44.63 -23.43
N GLY A 250 41.66 -43.93 -24.34
CA GLY A 250 41.94 -42.52 -24.66
C GLY A 250 41.79 -41.56 -23.46
N PHE A 251 41.07 -41.97 -22.41
CA PHE A 251 40.94 -41.25 -21.14
C PHE A 251 42.02 -41.59 -20.10
N CYS A 252 42.82 -42.64 -20.35
CA CYS A 252 44.05 -42.92 -19.63
C CYS A 252 45.19 -42.64 -20.60
N ARG A 253 45.41 -41.35 -20.87
CA ARG A 253 46.22 -40.86 -22.01
C ARG A 253 47.66 -41.39 -22.04
N ASP A 254 48.15 -41.93 -20.92
CA ASP A 254 49.43 -42.64 -20.85
C ASP A 254 49.31 -44.01 -20.18
N LYS A 255 49.84 -45.05 -20.83
CA LYS A 255 49.93 -46.44 -20.31
C LYS A 255 50.94 -46.59 -19.16
N THR A 256 51.61 -45.51 -18.76
CA THR A 256 52.70 -45.50 -17.78
C THR A 256 52.29 -44.95 -16.41
N GLY A 257 51.03 -44.52 -16.23
CA GLY A 257 50.50 -44.06 -14.94
C GLY A 257 49.08 -44.61 -14.65
N PRO A 258 48.62 -44.58 -13.39
CA PRO A 258 47.27 -45.01 -13.04
C PRO A 258 46.22 -44.19 -13.79
N CYS A 259 45.18 -44.86 -14.31
CA CYS A 259 44.11 -44.26 -15.10
C CYS A 259 43.52 -43.00 -14.43
N GLN A 260 43.68 -41.83 -15.06
CA GLN A 260 43.02 -40.59 -14.64
C GLN A 260 41.49 -40.73 -14.65
N ALA A 261 40.93 -41.56 -15.52
CA ALA A 261 39.50 -41.84 -15.62
C ALA A 261 38.85 -42.34 -14.32
N ILE A 262 39.56 -43.10 -13.47
CA ILE A 262 39.02 -43.55 -12.17
C ILE A 262 38.91 -42.35 -11.22
N MET A 263 39.95 -41.50 -11.15
CA MET A 263 39.92 -40.28 -10.36
C MET A 263 38.89 -39.27 -10.88
N GLU A 264 38.67 -39.22 -12.20
CA GLU A 264 37.64 -38.38 -12.82
C GLU A 264 36.23 -38.89 -12.51
N LEU A 265 35.97 -40.20 -12.56
CA LEU A 265 34.69 -40.80 -12.16
C LEU A 265 34.43 -40.65 -10.65
N GLU A 266 35.46 -40.81 -9.81
CA GLU A 266 35.39 -40.52 -8.38
C GLU A 266 35.11 -39.03 -8.14
N ALA A 267 35.69 -38.13 -8.94
CA ALA A 267 35.39 -36.71 -8.90
C ALA A 267 33.94 -36.41 -9.34
N VAL A 268 33.40 -37.11 -10.36
CA VAL A 268 31.99 -37.00 -10.76
C VAL A 268 31.08 -37.43 -9.61
N GLY A 269 31.33 -38.60 -9.00
CA GLY A 269 30.56 -39.08 -7.86
C GLY A 269 30.63 -38.13 -6.65
N LEU A 270 31.79 -37.52 -6.41
CA LEU A 270 31.95 -36.49 -5.38
C LEU A 270 31.16 -35.22 -5.69
N VAL A 271 31.11 -34.80 -6.96
CA VAL A 271 30.29 -33.66 -7.41
C VAL A 271 28.80 -33.97 -7.26
N GLU A 272 28.34 -35.15 -7.68
CA GLU A 272 26.95 -35.59 -7.48
C GLU A 272 26.57 -35.62 -6.01
N ALA A 273 27.40 -36.22 -5.15
CA ALA A 273 27.15 -36.26 -3.71
C ALA A 273 27.09 -34.86 -3.10
N ARG A 274 27.94 -33.93 -3.55
CA ARG A 274 27.91 -32.53 -3.11
C ARG A 274 26.67 -31.80 -3.63
N MET A 275 26.27 -32.04 -4.88
CA MET A 275 25.06 -31.46 -5.46
C MET A 275 23.81 -31.98 -4.75
N GLU A 276 23.76 -33.27 -4.42
CA GLU A 276 22.66 -33.87 -3.65
C GLU A 276 22.61 -33.29 -2.23
N ALA A 277 23.75 -33.12 -1.57
CA ALA A 277 23.83 -32.49 -0.24
C ALA A 277 23.42 -31.00 -0.25
N ILE A 278 23.70 -30.27 -1.34
CA ILE A 278 23.39 -28.85 -1.50
C ILE A 278 21.95 -28.61 -2.00
N ARG A 279 21.37 -29.56 -2.75
CA ARG A 279 20.02 -29.46 -3.33
C ARG A 279 18.95 -28.99 -2.32
N PRO A 280 18.79 -29.61 -1.13
CA PRO A 280 17.74 -29.18 -0.20
C PRO A 280 17.94 -27.75 0.30
N ILE A 281 19.19 -27.28 0.42
CA ILE A 281 19.51 -25.90 0.83
C ILE A 281 19.12 -24.92 -0.29
N VAL A 282 19.42 -25.26 -1.54
CA VAL A 282 19.03 -24.44 -2.71
C VAL A 282 17.52 -24.40 -2.87
N GLU A 283 16.83 -25.53 -2.69
CA GLU A 283 15.37 -25.60 -2.75
C GLU A 283 14.72 -24.79 -1.64
N ALA A 284 15.22 -24.89 -0.41
CA ALA A 284 14.76 -24.07 0.72
C ALA A 284 14.98 -22.57 0.46
N TYR A 285 16.15 -22.19 -0.05
CA TYR A 285 16.44 -20.82 -0.45
C TYR A 285 15.47 -20.34 -1.54
N LYS A 286 15.27 -21.11 -2.61
CA LYS A 286 14.30 -20.77 -3.68
C LYS A 286 12.88 -20.62 -3.15
N ALA A 287 12.44 -21.52 -2.27
CA ALA A 287 11.13 -21.45 -1.63
C ALA A 287 10.97 -20.16 -0.81
N GLU A 288 11.99 -19.79 -0.03
CA GLU A 288 12.00 -18.55 0.74
C GLU A 288 11.93 -17.31 -0.18
N ILE A 289 12.73 -17.27 -1.25
CA ILE A 289 12.69 -16.19 -2.25
C ILE A 289 11.31 -16.07 -2.90
N MET A 290 10.69 -17.19 -3.28
CA MET A 290 9.33 -17.19 -3.85
C MET A 290 8.28 -16.71 -2.84
N SER A 291 8.41 -17.08 -1.58
CA SER A 291 7.55 -16.61 -0.48
C SER A 291 7.66 -15.09 -0.29
N ILE A 292 8.89 -14.56 -0.29
CA ILE A 292 9.16 -13.12 -0.22
C ILE A 292 8.50 -12.40 -1.40
N GLU A 293 8.73 -12.85 -2.64
CA GLU A 293 8.16 -12.20 -3.83
C GLU A 293 6.62 -12.26 -3.84
N THR A 294 6.03 -13.37 -3.38
CA THR A 294 4.56 -13.52 -3.24
C THR A 294 4.00 -12.52 -2.24
N THR A 295 4.63 -12.41 -1.07
CA THR A 295 4.25 -11.43 -0.04
C THR A 295 4.33 -10.00 -0.59
N LEU A 296 5.42 -9.64 -1.27
CA LEU A 296 5.60 -8.30 -1.83
C LEU A 296 4.61 -7.97 -2.95
N LYS A 297 4.29 -8.96 -3.79
CA LYS A 297 3.24 -8.83 -4.81
C LYS A 297 1.89 -8.55 -4.16
N HIS A 298 1.56 -9.29 -3.10
CA HIS A 298 0.34 -9.06 -2.33
C HIS A 298 0.33 -7.63 -1.74
N ARG A 299 1.39 -7.19 -1.06
CA ARG A 299 1.51 -5.83 -0.50
C ARG A 299 1.31 -4.74 -1.56
N ARG A 300 1.93 -4.87 -2.73
CA ARG A 300 1.76 -3.92 -3.85
C ARG A 300 0.33 -3.91 -4.37
N SER A 301 -0.34 -5.06 -4.42
CA SER A 301 -1.75 -5.16 -4.81
C SER A 301 -2.65 -4.46 -3.81
N THR A 302 -2.48 -4.73 -2.51
CA THR A 302 -3.24 -4.08 -1.43
C THR A 302 -3.01 -2.57 -1.45
N SER A 303 -1.78 -2.12 -1.67
CA SER A 303 -1.47 -0.69 -1.79
C SER A 303 -2.18 -0.01 -2.95
N LYS A 304 -2.21 -0.64 -4.14
CA LYS A 304 -3.01 -0.17 -5.28
C LYS A 304 -4.50 -0.09 -4.94
N ALA A 305 -5.03 -1.05 -4.18
CA ALA A 305 -6.42 -1.03 -3.74
C ALA A 305 -6.70 0.12 -2.75
N VAL A 306 -5.80 0.40 -1.81
CA VAL A 306 -5.90 1.57 -0.92
C VAL A 306 -5.93 2.87 -1.73
N ILE A 307 -5.00 3.03 -2.70
CA ILE A 307 -4.96 4.22 -3.58
C ILE A 307 -6.27 4.37 -4.35
N LYS A 308 -6.77 3.30 -4.98
CA LYS A 308 -8.08 3.31 -5.65
C LYS A 308 -9.22 3.69 -4.72
N ALA A 309 -9.20 3.23 -3.47
CA ALA A 309 -10.25 3.55 -2.50
C ALA A 309 -10.21 5.04 -2.09
N VAL A 310 -9.03 5.65 -1.96
CA VAL A 310 -8.89 7.11 -1.75
C VAL A 310 -9.37 7.90 -2.99
N GLN A 311 -9.05 7.43 -4.20
CA GLN A 311 -9.59 8.03 -5.43
C GLN A 311 -11.12 7.90 -5.51
N ALA A 312 -11.67 6.76 -5.10
CA ALA A 312 -13.12 6.54 -5.00
C ALA A 312 -13.76 7.45 -3.95
N TRP A 313 -13.10 7.72 -2.83
CA TRP A 313 -13.54 8.69 -1.82
C TRP A 313 -13.66 10.09 -2.42
N ALA A 314 -12.65 10.56 -3.17
CA ALA A 314 -12.72 11.86 -3.84
C ALA A 314 -13.84 11.93 -4.91
N LEU A 315 -14.08 10.83 -5.64
CA LEU A 315 -15.18 10.73 -6.59
C LEU A 315 -16.56 10.75 -5.91
N GLU A 316 -16.72 10.06 -4.78
CA GLU A 316 -17.98 10.10 -4.00
C GLU A 316 -18.23 11.49 -3.40
N HIS A 317 -17.18 12.20 -2.99
CA HIS A 317 -17.30 13.61 -2.62
C HIS A 317 -17.83 14.47 -3.77
N GLN A 318 -17.34 14.25 -5.01
CA GLN A 318 -17.86 14.96 -6.18
C GLN A 318 -19.33 14.62 -6.47
N LYS A 319 -19.73 13.36 -6.30
CA LYS A 319 -21.15 12.97 -6.42
C LYS A 319 -22.00 13.64 -5.35
N LEU A 320 -21.47 13.79 -4.13
CA LEU A 320 -22.15 14.51 -3.06
C LEU A 320 -22.45 15.96 -3.42
N ARG A 321 -21.50 16.65 -4.06
CA ARG A 321 -21.76 17.97 -4.62
C ARG A 321 -22.95 17.96 -5.58
N ARG A 322 -22.95 17.06 -6.56
CA ARG A 322 -24.03 16.98 -7.57
C ARG A 322 -25.37 16.63 -6.95
N SER A 323 -25.41 15.70 -5.99
CA SER A 323 -26.63 15.36 -5.27
C SER A 323 -27.22 16.53 -4.48
N LEU A 324 -26.36 17.40 -3.92
CA LEU A 324 -26.79 18.65 -3.29
C LEU A 324 -27.26 19.70 -4.29
N GLU A 325 -26.73 19.70 -5.51
CA GLU A 325 -27.17 20.56 -6.62
C GLU A 325 -28.56 20.15 -7.15
N ASP A 326 -28.77 18.84 -7.30
CA ASP A 326 -29.96 18.29 -7.93
C ASP A 326 -31.08 17.94 -6.93
N GLY A 327 -30.80 18.01 -5.62
CA GLY A 327 -31.72 17.57 -4.56
C GLY A 327 -31.97 16.06 -4.57
N THR A 328 -31.01 15.27 -5.04
CA THR A 328 -31.13 13.81 -5.16
C THR A 328 -30.46 13.07 -4.00
N SER A 329 -30.87 11.82 -3.75
CA SER A 329 -30.24 10.97 -2.73
C SER A 329 -28.85 10.51 -3.16
N LEU A 330 -27.89 10.54 -2.24
CA LEU A 330 -26.55 10.01 -2.46
C LEU A 330 -26.55 8.47 -2.41
N SER A 331 -25.80 7.83 -3.31
CA SER A 331 -25.41 6.42 -3.14
C SER A 331 -23.88 6.34 -3.06
N ALA A 332 -23.34 5.89 -1.92
CA ALA A 332 -21.90 5.70 -1.71
C ALA A 332 -21.36 4.41 -2.37
N PHE A 333 -21.89 4.07 -3.55
CA PHE A 333 -21.70 2.75 -4.17
C PHE A 333 -20.24 2.48 -4.56
N ASN A 334 -19.53 3.46 -5.12
CA ASN A 334 -18.15 3.22 -5.59
C ASN A 334 -17.19 3.06 -4.41
N LEU A 335 -17.34 3.88 -3.36
CA LEU A 335 -16.50 3.76 -2.17
C LEU A 335 -16.76 2.44 -1.44
N LYS A 336 -18.03 2.02 -1.32
CA LYS A 336 -18.37 0.71 -0.74
C LYS A 336 -17.79 -0.46 -1.56
N ALA A 337 -17.87 -0.39 -2.89
CA ALA A 337 -17.27 -1.41 -3.76
C ALA A 337 -15.74 -1.48 -3.60
N ALA A 338 -15.07 -0.32 -3.54
CA ALA A 338 -13.63 -0.24 -3.31
C ALA A 338 -13.23 -0.76 -1.92
N LEU A 339 -14.03 -0.52 -0.89
CA LEU A 339 -13.83 -1.07 0.45
C LEU A 339 -14.00 -2.58 0.52
N ILE A 340 -14.92 -3.15 -0.25
CA ILE A 340 -15.07 -4.60 -0.36
C ILE A 340 -13.83 -5.21 -1.03
N GLU A 341 -13.35 -4.62 -2.13
CA GLU A 341 -12.09 -5.04 -2.78
C GLU A 341 -10.91 -4.95 -1.80
N LEU A 342 -10.76 -3.83 -1.10
CA LEU A 342 -9.70 -3.62 -0.12
C LEU A 342 -9.82 -4.59 1.07
N GLY A 343 -11.01 -4.78 1.62
CA GLY A 343 -11.26 -5.70 2.74
C GLY A 343 -10.93 -7.15 2.37
N ASN A 344 -11.28 -7.57 1.15
CA ASN A 344 -10.91 -8.90 0.64
C ASN A 344 -9.39 -9.08 0.52
N LEU A 345 -8.65 -8.03 0.14
CA LEU A 345 -7.19 -8.07 0.06
C LEU A 345 -6.53 -8.02 1.44
N VAL A 346 -6.96 -7.13 2.33
CA VAL A 346 -6.40 -7.02 3.70
C VAL A 346 -6.70 -8.28 4.54
N GLY A 347 -7.85 -8.93 4.33
CA GLY A 347 -8.20 -10.16 5.04
C GLY A 347 -7.47 -11.42 4.54
N GLN A 348 -6.86 -11.38 3.36
CA GLN A 348 -6.07 -12.49 2.84
C GLN A 348 -4.68 -12.46 3.47
N LYS A 349 -4.33 -13.45 4.29
CA LYS A 349 -2.94 -13.66 4.67
C LYS A 349 -2.14 -14.08 3.42
N PRO A 350 -1.00 -13.42 3.14
CA PRO A 350 -0.14 -13.75 2.00
C PRO A 350 0.44 -15.16 2.06
#